data_AF-A0A3L8PR74-F1
#
_entry.id   AF-A0A3L8PR74-F1
#
_cell.length_a   1.000
_cell.length_b   1.000
_cell.length_c   1.000
_cell.angle_alpha   90.00
_cell.angle_beta   90.00
_cell.angle_gamma   90.00
#
_symmetry.space_group_name_H-M   'P 1'
#
loop_
_entity.id
_entity.type
_entity.pdbx_description
1 polymer ?
#
loop_
_entity_poly.entity_id
_entity_poly.type
_entity_poly.pdbx_seq_one_letter_code
_entity_poly.pdbx_strand_id
1 'polypeptide(L)'
;MNDKPKNTHGGFRPGAGRKTKYEKTKVMRVPEKYEEVLKALIKHLDETAHIDSKNYGVEESEPVYIRSLVDKKQEITFKIKPI
;
A
#
# COMPACT_ATOMS: atom_id res chain seq x y z
N MET A 1 -17.93 -3.46 46.67
CA MET A 1 -18.35 -4.06 45.38
C MET A 1 -17.95 -3.08 44.28
N ASN A 2 -16.97 -3.42 43.46
CA ASN A 2 -16.55 -2.60 42.31
C ASN A 2 -16.56 -3.51 41.07
N ASP A 3 -17.73 -3.67 40.47
CA ASP A 3 -17.92 -4.46 39.25
C ASP A 3 -17.62 -3.58 38.03
N LYS A 4 -16.47 -3.83 37.38
CA LYS A 4 -16.20 -3.30 36.03
C LYS A 4 -16.98 -4.14 35.01
N PRO A 5 -17.66 -3.53 34.02
CA PRO A 5 -18.44 -4.27 33.04
C PRO A 5 -17.53 -5.19 32.22
N LYS A 6 -17.87 -6.48 32.22
CA LYS A 6 -17.19 -7.54 31.46
C LYS A 6 -17.62 -7.42 30.00
N ASN A 7 -16.74 -6.97 29.12
CA ASN A 7 -16.99 -6.96 27.67
C ASN A 7 -17.19 -8.40 27.18
N THR A 8 -18.40 -8.74 26.74
CA THR A 8 -18.84 -10.08 26.31
C THR A 8 -18.73 -10.31 24.79
N HIS A 9 -17.88 -9.58 24.08
CA HIS A 9 -17.70 -9.74 22.64
C HIS A 9 -16.30 -10.30 22.34
N GLY A 10 -16.23 -11.59 22.01
CA GLY A 10 -15.09 -12.25 21.37
C GLY A 10 -13.80 -12.30 22.21
N GLY A 11 -13.38 -13.51 22.60
CA GLY A 11 -12.13 -13.71 23.33
C GLY A 11 -10.91 -13.32 22.50
N PHE A 12 -10.36 -12.12 22.77
CA PHE A 12 -9.02 -11.75 22.31
C PHE A 12 -8.03 -12.81 22.81
N ARG A 13 -7.33 -13.48 21.88
CA ARG A 13 -6.19 -14.34 22.18
C ARG A 13 -4.97 -13.75 21.49
N PRO A 14 -3.76 -13.82 22.08
CA PRO A 14 -2.55 -13.44 21.39
C PRO A 14 -2.42 -14.28 20.10
N GLY A 15 -2.34 -13.61 18.95
CA GLY A 15 -2.37 -14.26 17.63
C GLY A 15 -3.76 -14.49 17.02
N ALA A 16 -4.84 -14.09 17.70
CA ALA A 16 -6.18 -14.05 17.11
C ALA A 16 -6.30 -12.83 16.17
N GLY A 17 -6.53 -13.10 14.90
CA GLY A 17 -6.64 -12.10 13.84
C GLY A 17 -6.10 -12.66 12.52
N ARG A 18 -6.54 -12.09 11.39
CA ARG A 18 -5.95 -12.44 10.10
C ARG A 18 -4.57 -11.78 10.03
N LYS A 19 -3.52 -12.55 9.73
CA LYS A 19 -2.19 -11.99 9.44
C LYS A 19 -2.33 -11.03 8.25
N THR A 20 -2.00 -9.76 8.46
CA THR A 20 -1.98 -8.75 7.40
C THR A 20 -0.61 -8.78 6.73
N LYS A 21 -0.56 -8.63 5.40
CA LYS A 21 0.72 -8.43 4.67
C LYS A 21 1.43 -7.17 5.15
N TYR A 22 0.64 -6.15 5.47
CA TYR A 22 1.11 -4.84 5.91
C TYR A 22 1.00 -4.70 7.43
N GLU A 23 1.92 -3.96 8.03
CA GLU A 23 1.89 -3.65 9.46
C GLU A 23 0.75 -2.67 9.81
N LYS A 24 1.03 -1.36 9.80
CA LYS A 24 0.05 -0.31 10.11
C LYS A 24 -0.45 0.32 8.82
N THR A 25 -1.72 0.10 8.49
CA THR A 25 -2.37 0.72 7.34
C THR A 25 -3.21 1.95 7.75
N LYS A 26 -3.28 2.95 6.87
CA LYS A 26 -4.13 4.13 7.05
C LYS A 26 -5.19 4.18 5.95
N VAL A 27 -6.43 4.48 6.32
CA VAL A 27 -7.50 4.77 5.35
C VAL A 27 -7.42 6.24 4.97
N MET A 28 -7.37 6.54 3.67
CA MET A 28 -7.31 7.89 3.12
C MET A 28 -8.34 8.04 2.01
N ARG A 29 -8.91 9.24 1.85
CA ARG A 29 -9.75 9.58 0.68
C ARG A 29 -8.83 9.97 -0.47
N VAL A 30 -9.10 9.44 -1.65
CA VAL A 30 -8.31 9.72 -2.85
C VAL A 30 -9.25 9.87 -4.04
N PRO A 31 -8.94 10.75 -5.02
CA PRO A 31 -9.73 10.85 -6.23
C PRO A 31 -9.77 9.53 -7.00
N GLU A 32 -10.95 9.12 -7.48
CA GLU A 32 -11.14 7.86 -8.22
C GLU A 32 -10.25 7.78 -9.46
N LYS A 33 -10.03 8.91 -10.15
CA LYS A 33 -9.12 9.01 -11.30
C LYS A 33 -7.67 8.58 -10.99
N TYR A 34 -7.27 8.58 -9.71
CA TYR A 34 -5.92 8.20 -9.28
C TYR A 34 -5.84 6.79 -8.70
N GLU A 35 -6.98 6.09 -8.56
CA GLU A 35 -7.03 4.78 -7.92
C GLU A 35 -6.12 3.76 -8.62
N GLU A 36 -6.14 3.73 -9.95
CA GLU A 36 -5.35 2.80 -10.76
C GLU A 36 -3.84 3.03 -10.60
N VAL A 37 -3.41 4.29 -10.60
CA VAL A 37 -2.00 4.68 -10.42
C VAL A 37 -1.51 4.33 -9.02
N LEU A 38 -2.33 4.51 -8.00
CA LEU A 38 -1.96 4.17 -6.62
C LEU A 38 -1.87 2.66 -6.44
N LYS A 39 -2.77 1.88 -7.05
CA LYS A 39 -2.67 0.41 -7.06
C LYS A 39 -1.39 -0.05 -7.76
N ALA A 40 -1.06 0.54 -8.91
CA ALA A 40 0.16 0.24 -9.64
C ALA A 40 1.42 0.60 -8.83
N LEU A 41 1.43 1.76 -8.15
CA LEU A 41 2.51 2.17 -7.27
C LEU A 41 2.71 1.19 -6.11
N ILE A 42 1.64 0.83 -5.40
CA ILE A 42 1.72 -0.11 -4.28
C ILE A 42 2.23 -1.47 -4.75
N LYS A 43 1.75 -1.95 -5.91
CA LYS A 43 2.21 -3.18 -6.52
C LYS A 43 3.70 -3.12 -6.84
N HIS A 44 4.17 -2.04 -7.47
CA HIS A 44 5.59 -1.88 -7.81
C HIS A 44 6.47 -1.81 -6.55
N LEU A 45 6.03 -1.10 -5.51
CA LEU A 45 6.73 -1.09 -4.21
C LEU A 45 6.79 -2.48 -3.57
N ASP A 46 5.72 -3.27 -3.68
CA ASP A 46 5.68 -4.63 -3.17
C ASP A 46 6.61 -5.58 -3.96
N GLU A 47 6.71 -5.43 -5.28
CA GLU A 47 7.59 -6.23 -6.15
C GLU A 47 9.07 -5.90 -5.91
N THR A 48 9.37 -4.63 -5.69
CA THR A 48 10.73 -4.10 -5.48
C THR A 48 11.18 -4.08 -4.03
N ALA A 49 10.38 -4.62 -3.10
CA ALA A 49 10.63 -4.56 -1.66
C ALA A 49 11.96 -5.21 -1.22
N HIS A 50 12.54 -6.07 -2.05
CA HIS A 50 13.77 -6.81 -1.78
C HIS A 50 14.99 -6.32 -2.59
N ILE A 51 14.85 -5.24 -3.36
CA ILE A 51 15.98 -4.63 -4.08
C ILE A 51 17.00 -4.13 -3.06
N ASP A 52 18.25 -4.56 -3.23
CA ASP A 52 19.41 -4.10 -2.48
C ASP A 52 20.47 -3.47 -3.40
N SER A 53 21.37 -2.65 -2.85
CA SER A 53 22.44 -1.98 -3.60
C SER A 53 23.56 -2.91 -4.05
N LYS A 54 23.52 -4.19 -3.68
CA LYS A 54 24.57 -5.18 -3.99
C LYS A 54 24.24 -5.99 -5.23
N ASN A 55 22.96 -6.32 -5.43
CA ASN A 55 22.52 -7.31 -6.41
C ASN A 55 21.52 -6.75 -7.43
N TYR A 56 20.96 -5.56 -7.20
CA TYR A 56 19.89 -5.01 -8.02
C TYR A 56 20.24 -3.64 -8.59
N GLY A 57 19.79 -3.42 -9.82
CA GLY A 57 19.92 -2.15 -10.52
C GLY A 57 18.75 -1.22 -10.25
N VAL A 58 18.68 -0.17 -11.06
CA VAL A 58 17.51 0.70 -11.14
C VAL A 58 16.37 -0.06 -11.79
N GLU A 59 15.19 -0.05 -11.17
CA GLU A 59 13.97 -0.66 -11.71
C GLU A 59 12.95 0.41 -12.09
N GLU A 60 12.28 0.22 -13.22
CA GLU A 60 11.20 1.08 -13.71
C GLU A 60 9.94 0.26 -13.94
N SER A 61 8.79 0.80 -13.55
CA SER A 61 7.49 0.14 -13.73
C SER A 61 7.01 0.21 -15.18
N GLU A 62 6.03 -0.62 -15.52
CA GLU A 62 5.21 -0.41 -16.72
C GLU A 62 4.51 0.97 -16.67
N PRO A 63 4.32 1.63 -17.83
CA PRO A 63 3.63 2.91 -17.89
C PRO A 63 2.15 2.77 -17.57
N VAL A 64 1.65 3.66 -16.71
CA VAL A 64 0.24 3.78 -16.38
C VAL A 64 -0.33 5.03 -17.03
N TYR A 65 -1.36 4.84 -17.86
CA TYR A 65 -2.02 5.92 -18.57
C TYR A 65 -3.21 6.45 -17.77
N ILE A 66 -3.21 7.75 -17.49
CA ILE A 66 -4.36 8.39 -16.84
C ILE A 66 -4.78 9.68 -17.53
N ARG A 67 -5.96 10.15 -17.12
CA ARG A 67 -6.32 11.56 -17.24
C ARG A 67 -6.15 12.23 -15.89
N SER A 68 -5.54 13.41 -15.89
CA SER A 68 -5.43 14.24 -14.69
C SER A 68 -6.82 14.73 -14.24
N LEU A 69 -6.89 15.37 -13.06
CA LEU A 69 -8.14 15.97 -12.58
C LEU A 69 -8.72 17.01 -13.54
N VAL A 70 -7.88 17.64 -14.38
CA VAL A 70 -8.25 18.60 -15.43
C VAL A 70 -8.31 17.96 -16.83
N ASP A 71 -8.46 16.64 -16.90
CA ASP A 71 -8.67 15.83 -18.12
C ASP A 71 -7.55 15.82 -19.16
N LYS A 72 -6.35 16.25 -18.78
CA LYS A 72 -5.15 16.10 -19.61
C LYS A 72 -4.65 14.66 -19.56
N LYS A 73 -4.34 14.10 -20.73
CA LYS A 73 -3.72 12.76 -20.84
C LYS A 73 -2.31 12.82 -20.27
N GLN A 74 -1.96 11.82 -19.47
CA GLN A 74 -0.66 11.68 -18.82
C GLN A 74 -0.24 10.21 -18.86
N GLU A 75 1.08 10.01 -18.92
CA GLU A 75 1.73 8.72 -18.76
C GLU A 75 2.60 8.82 -17.50
N ILE A 76 2.51 7.83 -16.62
CA ILE A 76 3.21 7.80 -15.35
C ILE A 76 4.03 6.51 -15.26
N THR A 77 5.31 6.64 -14.93
CA THR A 77 6.20 5.54 -14.59
C THR A 77 6.78 5.76 -13.20
N PHE A 78 7.02 4.66 -12.47
CA PHE A 78 7.67 4.67 -11.17
C PHE A 78 9.09 4.17 -11.33
N LYS A 79 10.03 4.77 -10.60
CA LYS A 79 11.45 4.44 -10.68
C LYS A 79 12.01 4.25 -9.28
N ILE A 80 12.67 3.12 -9.06
CA ILE A 80 13.31 2.78 -7.80
C ILE A 80 14.80 2.61 -8.05
N LYS A 81 15.59 3.26 -7.21
CA LYS A 81 17.04 3.16 -7.21
C LYS A 81 17.49 2.71 -5.83
N PRO A 82 18.19 1.57 -5.71
CA PRO A 82 18.80 1.19 -4.44
C PRO A 82 19.90 2.19 -4.05
N ILE A 83 19.99 2.48 -2.76
CA ILE A 83 20.98 3.39 -2.15
C ILE A 83 21.91 2.58 -1.26
#